data_AF-A0A2N1Q843-F1
#
_entry.id   AF-A0A2N1Q843-F1
#
_cell.length_a   1.000
_cell.length_b   1.000
_cell.length_c   1.000
_cell.angle_alpha   90.00
_cell.angle_beta   90.00
_cell.angle_gamma   90.00
#
_symmetry.space_group_name_H-M   'P 1'
#
loop_
_entity.id
_entity.type
_entity.pdbx_description
1 polymer ?
#
loop_
_entity_poly.entity_id
_entity_poly.type
_entity_poly.pdbx_seq_one_letter_code
_entity_poly.pdbx_strand_id
1 'polypeptide(L)'
;GLTGTTLKSFLNTVVNTGFVGVTYGDARYMLDDTDRDPNNSNNVILLYLGTSVSGTWDGGITWNREHVWPQSWLGVSASNGTANAASDLHNLKPADPGTNSSRGNKYFANTTTSTTYAPRDEVKGDIARILFYMTVMYSNLELVNSYNSVVYQMGMLDILLQWHLQDPVDSFEQTRNNIIFNLQHNRNPFIDHPEFVEKLWGPITLSNNTSIFLNVETNRYLLTNNIIADPQTFKKSYIM
;
A
#
# COMPACT_ATOMS: atom_id res chain seq x y z
N GLY A 1 -21.08 3.54 13.57
CA GLY A 1 -19.71 4.07 13.34
C GLY A 1 -19.67 4.83 12.03
N LEU A 2 -18.64 5.65 11.79
CA LEU A 2 -18.48 6.39 10.53
C LEU A 2 -18.21 5.45 9.34
N THR A 3 -18.69 5.82 8.15
CA THR A 3 -18.47 5.09 6.88
C THR A 3 -18.31 6.07 5.70
N GLY A 4 -17.88 5.58 4.55
CA GLY A 4 -17.83 6.32 3.29
C GLY A 4 -17.09 7.66 3.37
N THR A 5 -17.65 8.71 2.79
CA THR A 5 -17.03 10.04 2.75
C THR A 5 -16.79 10.63 4.13
N THR A 6 -17.67 10.41 5.11
CA THR A 6 -17.49 10.91 6.48
C THR A 6 -16.32 10.22 7.17
N LEU A 7 -16.16 8.91 6.99
CA LEU A 7 -14.97 8.20 7.48
C LEU A 7 -13.70 8.71 6.76
N LYS A 8 -13.75 8.92 5.44
CA LYS A 8 -12.60 9.45 4.67
C LYS A 8 -12.12 10.79 5.23
N SER A 9 -13.04 11.73 5.48
CA SER A 9 -12.70 13.05 6.04
C SER A 9 -12.16 12.96 7.47
N PHE A 10 -12.72 12.07 8.29
CA PHE A 10 -12.20 11.80 9.63
C PHE A 10 -10.76 11.27 9.58
N LEU A 11 -10.51 10.24 8.77
CA LEU A 11 -9.17 9.67 8.62
C LEU A 11 -8.18 10.68 8.02
N ASN A 12 -8.60 11.50 7.04
CA ASN A 12 -7.77 12.57 6.49
C ASN A 12 -7.32 13.55 7.58
N THR A 13 -8.22 13.93 8.49
CA THR A 13 -7.89 14.79 9.64
C THR A 13 -6.87 14.11 10.55
N VAL A 14 -7.08 12.83 10.87
CA VAL A 14 -6.18 12.05 11.73
C VAL A 14 -4.77 11.96 11.14
N VAL A 15 -4.63 11.58 9.86
CA VAL A 15 -3.31 11.39 9.23
C VAL A 15 -2.55 12.70 8.99
N ASN A 16 -3.25 13.83 8.92
CA ASN A 16 -2.61 15.16 8.78
C ASN A 16 -2.32 15.83 10.13
N THR A 17 -2.94 15.37 11.22
CA THR A 17 -2.72 15.98 12.54
C THR A 17 -1.32 15.63 13.04
N GLY A 18 -0.45 16.65 13.12
CA GLY A 18 0.94 16.49 13.56
C GLY A 18 1.90 16.01 12.47
N PHE A 19 1.42 15.80 11.24
CA PHE A 19 2.25 15.35 10.12
C PHE A 19 3.45 16.27 9.87
N VAL A 20 4.64 15.66 9.78
CA VAL A 20 5.88 16.35 9.40
C VAL A 20 6.40 15.71 8.12
N GLY A 21 6.37 16.48 7.04
CA GLY A 21 6.88 16.04 5.74
C GLY A 21 8.40 15.91 5.74
N VAL A 22 8.92 14.86 5.11
CA VAL A 22 10.35 14.66 4.85
C VAL A 22 10.66 15.03 3.40
N THR A 23 11.89 15.48 3.11
CA THR A 23 12.28 15.74 1.72
C THR A 23 12.57 14.42 0.99
N TYR A 24 12.49 14.42 -0.34
CA TYR A 24 12.91 13.25 -1.11
C TYR A 24 14.39 12.94 -0.86
N GLY A 25 15.20 13.99 -0.63
CA GLY A 25 16.63 13.90 -0.37
C GLY A 25 16.97 13.22 0.94
N ASP A 26 16.12 13.35 1.96
CA ASP A 26 16.30 12.67 3.26
C ASP A 26 15.72 11.27 3.23
N ALA A 27 14.61 11.05 2.53
CA ALA A 27 13.91 9.77 2.48
C ALA A 27 14.80 8.57 2.10
N ARG A 28 15.81 8.77 1.24
CA ARG A 28 16.78 7.70 0.86
C ARG A 28 17.64 7.18 2.02
N TYR A 29 17.78 7.93 3.11
CA TYR A 29 18.49 7.51 4.33
C TYR A 29 17.52 7.13 5.46
N MET A 30 16.24 7.00 5.12
CA MET A 30 15.18 6.56 6.03
C MET A 30 14.62 5.21 5.59
N LEU A 31 14.63 4.93 4.28
CA LEU A 31 14.13 3.66 3.75
C LEU A 31 14.95 2.45 4.22
N ASP A 32 16.20 2.64 4.60
CA ASP A 32 17.02 1.60 5.21
C ASP A 32 16.59 1.20 6.61
N ASP A 33 15.94 2.11 7.33
CA ASP A 33 15.27 1.79 8.58
C ASP A 33 13.84 1.27 8.36
N THR A 34 13.04 1.92 7.50
CA THR A 34 11.60 1.57 7.34
C THR A 34 11.38 0.19 6.73
N ASP A 35 12.29 -0.24 5.86
CA ASP A 35 12.20 -1.51 5.12
C ASP A 35 13.38 -2.45 5.45
N ARG A 36 13.98 -2.27 6.63
CA ARG A 36 15.08 -3.08 7.15
C ARG A 36 14.73 -4.57 7.21
N ASP A 37 15.65 -5.42 6.77
CA ASP A 37 15.51 -6.86 6.88
C ASP A 37 15.54 -7.29 8.38
N PRO A 38 14.48 -7.94 8.89
CA PRO A 38 14.43 -8.39 10.28
C PRO A 38 15.49 -9.44 10.63
N ASN A 39 16.04 -10.14 9.64
CA ASN A 39 17.07 -11.16 9.83
C ASN A 39 18.49 -10.64 9.59
N ASN A 40 18.64 -9.43 9.04
CA ASN A 40 19.92 -8.79 8.83
C ASN A 40 19.77 -7.26 8.87
N SER A 41 20.09 -6.65 10.00
CA SER A 41 19.88 -5.22 10.22
C SER A 41 20.71 -4.30 9.32
N ASN A 42 21.72 -4.81 8.61
CA ASN A 42 22.50 -4.05 7.65
C ASN A 42 21.85 -4.02 6.25
N ASN A 43 20.77 -4.76 6.06
CA ASN A 43 20.11 -4.94 4.78
C ASN A 43 18.70 -4.38 4.77
N VAL A 44 18.20 -4.15 3.55
CA VAL A 44 16.81 -3.77 3.23
C VAL A 44 16.17 -4.83 2.37
N ILE A 45 14.85 -5.00 2.50
CA ILE A 45 14.05 -5.88 1.65
C ILE A 45 13.48 -5.07 0.48
N LEU A 46 13.86 -5.44 -0.75
CA LEU A 46 13.34 -4.79 -1.96
C LEU A 46 11.89 -5.18 -2.20
N LEU A 47 11.01 -4.19 -2.41
CA LEU A 47 9.56 -4.38 -2.55
C LEU A 47 9.19 -5.51 -3.52
N TYR A 48 9.62 -5.37 -4.78
CA TYR A 48 9.17 -6.25 -5.85
C TYR A 48 9.86 -7.61 -5.87
N LEU A 49 11.12 -7.68 -5.41
CA LEU A 49 11.91 -8.91 -5.48
C LEU A 49 11.91 -9.70 -4.16
N GLY A 50 11.57 -9.07 -3.03
CA GLY A 50 11.68 -9.68 -1.69
C GLY A 50 13.12 -9.98 -1.26
N THR A 51 14.10 -9.52 -2.04
CA THR A 51 15.52 -9.80 -1.80
C THR A 51 16.09 -8.88 -0.74
N SER A 52 16.87 -9.45 0.17
CA SER A 52 17.69 -8.74 1.15
C SER A 52 19.00 -8.26 0.52
N VAL A 53 19.22 -6.96 0.48
CA VAL A 53 20.43 -6.32 -0.09
C VAL A 53 21.00 -5.28 0.88
N SER A 54 22.24 -4.84 0.67
CA SER A 54 22.86 -3.79 1.49
C SER A 54 21.94 -2.57 1.62
N GLY A 55 21.66 -2.14 2.85
CA GLY A 55 20.85 -0.96 3.15
C GLY A 55 21.60 0.35 2.95
N THR A 56 22.94 0.32 2.90
CA THR A 56 23.75 1.54 2.70
C THR A 56 23.42 2.19 1.36
N TRP A 57 22.98 3.46 1.40
CA TRP A 57 22.71 4.23 0.20
C TRP A 57 24.00 4.48 -0.60
N ASP A 58 24.04 3.99 -1.83
CA ASP A 58 25.20 4.01 -2.72
C ASP A 58 24.98 4.89 -3.97
N GLY A 59 24.04 5.84 -3.89
CA GLY A 59 23.66 6.67 -5.03
C GLY A 59 22.58 6.05 -5.92
N GLY A 60 21.98 4.94 -5.50
CA GLY A 60 20.87 4.31 -6.21
C GLY A 60 21.30 3.16 -7.12
N ILE A 61 22.48 2.61 -6.88
CA ILE A 61 23.08 1.52 -7.67
C ILE A 61 22.48 0.18 -7.22
N THR A 62 22.47 -0.09 -5.91
CA THR A 62 21.92 -1.35 -5.36
C THR A 62 20.39 -1.32 -5.34
N TRP A 63 19.82 -0.19 -4.93
CA TRP A 63 18.37 0.00 -4.85
C TRP A 63 18.02 1.47 -5.03
N ASN A 64 16.84 1.76 -5.56
CA ASN A 64 16.31 3.10 -5.67
C ASN A 64 14.97 3.22 -4.92
N ARG A 65 14.43 4.44 -4.84
CA ARG A 65 13.14 4.72 -4.22
C ARG A 65 12.05 4.51 -5.27
N GLU A 66 11.19 3.54 -5.01
CA GLU A 66 9.97 3.32 -5.77
C GLU A 66 8.82 4.17 -5.21
N HIS A 67 8.08 4.81 -6.10
CA HIS A 67 6.82 5.49 -5.81
C HIS A 67 5.66 4.54 -6.11
N VAL A 68 5.06 3.95 -5.06
CA VAL A 68 3.95 3.00 -5.23
C VAL A 68 2.76 3.67 -5.95
N TRP A 69 2.40 4.88 -5.55
CA TRP A 69 1.65 5.81 -6.40
C TRP A 69 2.64 6.57 -7.29
N PRO A 70 2.65 6.38 -8.62
CA PRO A 70 3.69 6.93 -9.49
C PRO A 70 3.85 8.45 -9.38
N GLN A 71 5.10 8.92 -9.27
CA GLN A 71 5.40 10.35 -9.08
C GLN A 71 4.78 11.23 -10.17
N SER A 72 4.84 10.82 -11.43
CA SER A 72 4.25 11.58 -12.54
C SER A 72 2.73 11.73 -12.45
N TRP A 73 2.07 10.91 -11.64
CA TRP A 73 0.61 10.96 -11.41
C TRP A 73 0.24 11.66 -10.10
N LEU A 74 1.21 12.16 -9.33
CA LEU A 74 0.95 12.96 -8.12
C LEU A 74 0.71 14.44 -8.43
N GLY A 75 0.97 14.89 -9.66
CA GLY A 75 0.90 16.31 -10.06
C GLY A 75 1.97 17.21 -9.42
N VAL A 76 2.94 16.62 -8.72
CA VAL A 76 4.08 17.31 -8.10
C VAL A 76 5.38 16.55 -8.37
N SER A 77 6.49 17.28 -8.46
CA SER A 77 7.83 16.70 -8.64
C SER A 77 8.50 16.42 -7.29
N ALA A 78 9.22 15.31 -7.20
CA ALA A 78 10.08 15.04 -6.06
C ALA A 78 11.17 16.12 -5.95
N SER A 79 11.45 16.57 -4.72
CA SER A 79 12.46 17.60 -4.44
C SER A 79 13.37 17.17 -3.31
N ASN A 80 14.68 17.34 -3.51
CA ASN A 80 15.68 17.09 -2.47
C ASN A 80 15.75 18.20 -1.41
N GLY A 81 15.06 19.33 -1.61
CA GLY A 81 15.10 20.47 -0.68
C GLY A 81 13.72 20.92 -0.19
N THR A 82 12.64 20.26 -0.62
CA THR A 82 11.28 20.62 -0.23
C THR A 82 10.45 19.36 -0.08
N ALA A 83 9.83 19.19 1.08
CA ALA A 83 8.89 18.10 1.32
C ALA A 83 7.59 18.34 0.55
N ASN A 84 7.06 17.30 -0.09
CA ASN A 84 5.73 17.30 -0.72
C ASN A 84 5.20 15.86 -0.83
N ALA A 85 4.07 15.66 -1.52
CA ALA A 85 3.44 14.34 -1.65
C ALA A 85 4.35 13.28 -2.32
N ALA A 86 5.33 13.69 -3.13
CA ALA A 86 6.28 12.77 -3.77
C ALA A 86 7.41 12.31 -2.83
N SER A 87 7.43 12.73 -1.57
CA SER A 87 8.39 12.28 -0.56
C SER A 87 7.76 11.70 0.70
N ASP A 88 6.46 11.40 0.67
CA ASP A 88 5.81 10.67 1.76
C ASP A 88 6.38 9.25 1.89
N LEU A 89 6.94 8.89 3.05
CA LEU A 89 7.56 7.58 3.24
C LEU A 89 6.53 6.47 3.15
N HIS A 90 5.24 6.69 3.46
CA HIS A 90 4.23 5.66 3.25
C HIS A 90 4.12 5.26 1.77
N ASN A 91 4.41 6.17 0.84
CA ASN A 91 4.39 5.92 -0.61
C ASN A 91 5.73 5.44 -1.20
N LEU A 92 6.83 5.56 -0.44
CA LEU A 92 8.18 5.25 -0.90
C LEU A 92 8.65 3.88 -0.39
N LYS A 93 9.15 3.03 -1.29
CA LYS A 93 9.69 1.70 -0.96
C LYS A 93 11.05 1.50 -1.63
N PRO A 94 12.00 0.75 -1.04
CA PRO A 94 13.22 0.38 -1.75
C PRO A 94 12.90 -0.64 -2.85
N ALA A 95 13.47 -0.45 -4.03
CA ALA A 95 13.29 -1.38 -5.14
C ALA A 95 14.59 -1.54 -5.94
N ASP A 96 14.74 -2.69 -6.58
CA ASP A 96 15.80 -2.91 -7.55
C ASP A 96 15.64 -1.91 -8.72
N PRO A 97 16.69 -1.18 -9.15
CA PRO A 97 16.56 -0.14 -10.16
C PRO A 97 16.03 -0.63 -11.51
N GLY A 98 16.41 -1.84 -11.92
CA GLY A 98 15.94 -2.45 -13.16
C GLY A 98 14.46 -2.81 -13.10
N THR A 99 14.03 -3.41 -12.00
CA THR A 99 12.64 -3.81 -11.74
C THR A 99 11.75 -2.58 -11.59
N ASN A 100 12.20 -1.55 -10.87
CA ASN A 100 11.49 -0.29 -10.75
C ASN A 100 11.32 0.38 -12.13
N SER A 101 12.39 0.47 -12.92
CA SER A 101 12.32 0.98 -14.30
C SER A 101 11.33 0.18 -15.17
N SER A 102 11.33 -1.14 -15.07
CA SER A 102 10.40 -2.04 -15.79
C SER A 102 8.94 -1.87 -15.35
N ARG A 103 8.71 -1.61 -14.05
CA ARG A 103 7.39 -1.27 -13.50
C ARG A 103 6.91 0.06 -14.06
N GLY A 104 7.76 1.09 -14.05
CA GLY A 104 7.44 2.43 -14.58
C GLY A 104 6.17 3.01 -13.94
N ASN A 105 5.19 3.39 -14.76
CA ASN A 105 3.88 3.88 -14.30
C ASN A 105 2.76 2.86 -14.55
N LYS A 106 3.09 1.57 -14.68
CA LYS A 106 2.08 0.54 -14.96
C LYS A 106 1.13 0.40 -13.78
N TYR A 107 -0.12 0.08 -14.11
CA TYR A 107 -1.13 -0.23 -13.12
C TYR A 107 -0.82 -1.54 -12.42
N PHE A 108 -1.12 -1.64 -11.14
CA PHE A 108 -1.04 -2.92 -10.46
C PHE A 108 -2.22 -3.81 -10.87
N ALA A 109 -1.92 -5.05 -11.26
CA ALA A 109 -2.92 -6.06 -11.60
C ALA A 109 -2.35 -7.46 -11.36
N ASN A 110 -3.17 -8.50 -11.55
CA ASN A 110 -2.73 -9.89 -11.35
C ASN A 110 -1.82 -10.45 -12.48
N THR A 111 -1.67 -9.73 -13.59
CA THR A 111 -0.85 -10.15 -14.73
C THR A 111 0.00 -9.00 -15.22
N THR A 112 1.28 -9.26 -15.51
CA THR A 112 2.17 -8.28 -16.13
C THR A 112 1.91 -8.18 -17.63
N THR A 113 1.70 -6.96 -18.12
CA THR A 113 1.51 -6.65 -19.54
C THR A 113 2.31 -5.38 -19.90
N SER A 114 2.06 -4.80 -21.08
CA SER A 114 2.56 -3.47 -21.42
C SER A 114 1.97 -2.36 -20.53
N THR A 115 0.77 -2.55 -19.98
CA THR A 115 0.03 -1.55 -19.19
C THR A 115 -0.03 -1.89 -17.70
N THR A 116 0.18 -3.15 -17.34
CA THR A 116 0.02 -3.65 -15.97
C THR A 116 1.28 -4.32 -15.43
N TYR A 117 1.43 -4.31 -14.12
CA TYR A 117 2.52 -4.97 -13.39
C TYR A 117 1.94 -5.86 -12.29
N ALA A 118 2.32 -7.14 -12.30
CA ALA A 118 1.99 -8.09 -11.25
C ALA A 118 3.17 -8.22 -10.27
N PRO A 119 3.05 -7.71 -9.04
CA PRO A 119 4.03 -7.95 -8.01
C PRO A 119 3.91 -9.38 -7.47
N ARG A 120 4.90 -9.80 -6.68
CA ARG A 120 4.84 -11.03 -5.87
C ARG A 120 3.66 -10.99 -4.89
N ASP A 121 3.19 -12.17 -4.49
CA ASP A 121 1.96 -12.29 -3.71
C ASP A 121 2.03 -11.64 -2.33
N GLU A 122 3.20 -11.67 -1.70
CA GLU A 122 3.40 -11.23 -0.30
C GLU A 122 3.68 -9.71 -0.16
N VAL A 123 3.34 -8.90 -1.17
CA VAL A 123 3.31 -7.42 -1.08
C VAL A 123 2.05 -6.83 -1.69
N LYS A 124 1.12 -7.67 -2.13
CA LYS A 124 -0.11 -7.22 -2.79
C LYS A 124 -0.96 -6.40 -1.81
N GLY A 125 -1.03 -6.86 -0.57
CA GLY A 125 -1.71 -6.20 0.53
C GLY A 125 -1.02 -4.90 0.93
N ASP A 126 0.32 -4.91 1.03
CA ASP A 126 1.13 -3.71 1.29
C ASP A 126 0.84 -2.61 0.28
N ILE A 127 0.93 -2.96 -1.01
CA ILE A 127 0.67 -2.04 -2.13
C ILE A 127 -0.76 -1.50 -2.05
N ALA A 128 -1.74 -2.37 -1.78
CA ALA A 128 -3.13 -1.95 -1.62
C ALA A 128 -3.29 -0.94 -0.48
N ARG A 129 -2.76 -1.24 0.71
CA ARG A 129 -2.87 -0.37 1.89
C ARG A 129 -2.11 0.95 1.72
N ILE A 130 -0.99 0.95 1.01
CA ILE A 130 -0.27 2.19 0.63
C ILE A 130 -1.15 3.04 -0.29
N LEU A 131 -1.74 2.46 -1.33
CA LEU A 131 -2.59 3.19 -2.26
C LEU A 131 -3.89 3.70 -1.61
N PHE A 132 -4.50 2.92 -0.70
CA PHE A 132 -5.63 3.36 0.10
C PHE A 132 -5.28 4.57 0.95
N TYR A 133 -4.15 4.50 1.66
CA TYR A 133 -3.62 5.62 2.45
C TYR A 133 -3.42 6.87 1.61
N MET A 134 -2.84 6.75 0.40
CA MET A 134 -2.60 7.90 -0.47
C MET A 134 -3.90 8.65 -0.81
N THR A 135 -5.00 7.94 -1.04
CA THR A 135 -6.31 8.59 -1.29
C THR A 135 -6.90 9.29 -0.06
N VAL A 136 -6.53 8.86 1.15
CA VAL A 136 -6.94 9.47 2.41
C VAL A 136 -6.07 10.67 2.76
N MET A 137 -4.75 10.55 2.60
CA MET A 137 -3.78 11.61 2.89
C MET A 137 -3.96 12.80 1.93
N TYR A 138 -4.11 12.52 0.64
CA TYR A 138 -4.18 13.51 -0.42
C TYR A 138 -5.55 13.46 -1.10
N SER A 139 -6.42 14.42 -0.76
CA SER A 139 -7.84 14.41 -1.15
C SER A 139 -8.11 14.48 -2.66
N ASN A 140 -7.13 14.94 -3.45
CA ASN A 140 -7.20 14.98 -4.91
C ASN A 140 -6.90 13.62 -5.56
N LEU A 141 -6.33 12.66 -4.83
CA LEU A 141 -6.01 11.33 -5.35
C LEU A 141 -7.22 10.39 -5.28
N GLU A 142 -7.44 9.66 -6.37
CA GLU A 142 -8.59 8.79 -6.54
C GLU A 142 -8.19 7.41 -7.10
N LEU A 143 -8.70 6.35 -6.48
CA LEU A 143 -8.60 5.01 -7.03
C LEU A 143 -9.80 4.72 -7.93
N VAL A 144 -9.52 4.28 -9.16
CA VAL A 144 -10.52 4.01 -10.21
C VAL A 144 -10.45 2.55 -10.68
N ASN A 145 -11.44 2.09 -11.45
CA ASN A 145 -11.46 0.75 -12.07
C ASN A 145 -11.25 0.81 -13.58
N SER A 146 -10.26 1.58 -14.03
CA SER A 146 -9.93 1.73 -15.46
C SER A 146 -8.45 2.05 -15.69
N TYR A 147 -8.00 1.86 -16.93
CA TYR A 147 -6.63 2.12 -17.39
C TYR A 147 -6.56 3.39 -18.25
N ASN A 148 -6.84 4.56 -17.67
CA ASN A 148 -7.02 5.80 -18.45
C ASN A 148 -5.85 6.79 -18.38
N SER A 149 -4.83 6.49 -17.56
CA SER A 149 -3.57 7.22 -17.35
C SER A 149 -3.78 8.71 -17.11
N VAL A 150 -4.60 9.00 -16.09
CA VAL A 150 -4.96 10.36 -15.69
C VAL A 150 -4.16 10.73 -14.44
N VAL A 151 -3.57 11.93 -14.45
CA VAL A 151 -2.92 12.49 -13.24
C VAL A 151 -3.94 12.50 -12.10
N TYR A 152 -3.48 12.18 -10.90
CA TYR A 152 -4.28 12.01 -9.68
C TYR A 152 -5.17 10.76 -9.64
N GLN A 153 -5.18 9.93 -10.69
CA GLN A 153 -5.90 8.66 -10.67
C GLN A 153 -4.95 7.47 -10.76
N MET A 154 -5.20 6.46 -9.94
CA MET A 154 -4.51 5.17 -9.98
C MET A 154 -5.56 4.05 -10.02
N GLY A 155 -5.25 2.97 -10.73
CA GLY A 155 -6.27 2.01 -11.15
C GLY A 155 -6.34 0.71 -10.35
N MET A 156 -7.46 0.04 -10.61
CA MET A 156 -7.95 -1.26 -10.17
C MET A 156 -8.29 -1.36 -8.68
N LEU A 157 -9.08 -0.41 -8.17
CA LEU A 157 -9.66 -0.48 -6.82
C LEU A 157 -10.19 -1.88 -6.48
N ASP A 158 -10.93 -2.53 -7.39
CA ASP A 158 -11.47 -3.88 -7.15
C ASP A 158 -10.38 -4.94 -6.97
N ILE A 159 -9.24 -4.80 -7.65
CA ILE A 159 -8.07 -5.69 -7.47
C ILE A 159 -7.40 -5.39 -6.14
N LEU A 160 -7.22 -4.11 -5.80
CA LEU A 160 -6.59 -3.70 -4.54
C LEU A 160 -7.41 -4.14 -3.32
N LEU A 161 -8.74 -4.09 -3.41
CA LEU A 161 -9.64 -4.62 -2.38
C LEU A 161 -9.49 -6.14 -2.23
N GLN A 162 -9.33 -6.88 -3.33
CA GLN A 162 -9.05 -8.32 -3.27
C GLN A 162 -7.69 -8.61 -2.64
N TRP A 163 -6.66 -7.88 -3.05
CA TRP A 163 -5.30 -8.02 -2.53
C TRP A 163 -5.22 -7.74 -1.03
N HIS A 164 -5.95 -6.73 -0.55
CA HIS A 164 -6.05 -6.43 0.87
C HIS A 164 -6.54 -7.63 1.71
N LEU A 165 -7.43 -8.47 1.16
CA LEU A 165 -7.91 -9.67 1.83
C LEU A 165 -6.98 -10.88 1.66
N GLN A 166 -6.37 -11.02 0.49
CA GLN A 166 -5.49 -12.14 0.13
C GLN A 166 -4.15 -12.06 0.85
N ASP A 167 -3.69 -10.85 1.13
CA ASP A 167 -2.42 -10.56 1.80
C ASP A 167 -2.69 -9.66 3.03
N PRO A 168 -3.06 -10.27 4.17
CA PRO A 168 -3.36 -9.56 5.42
C PRO A 168 -2.14 -8.79 5.95
N VAL A 169 -2.38 -7.82 6.83
CA VAL A 169 -1.29 -7.08 7.48
C VAL A 169 -0.36 -8.01 8.22
N ASP A 170 0.94 -7.89 7.96
CA ASP A 170 1.98 -8.67 8.61
C ASP A 170 2.80 -7.85 9.63
N SER A 171 3.80 -8.49 10.25
CA SER A 171 4.68 -7.82 11.22
C SER A 171 5.66 -6.85 10.57
N PHE A 172 6.02 -7.06 9.29
CA PHE A 172 6.94 -6.18 8.57
C PHE A 172 6.27 -4.83 8.31
N GLU A 173 5.02 -4.83 7.83
CA GLU A 173 4.22 -3.62 7.66
C GLU A 173 3.94 -2.88 8.97
N GLN A 174 3.61 -3.59 10.04
CA GLN A 174 3.40 -2.96 11.35
C GLN A 174 4.68 -2.28 11.85
N THR A 175 5.82 -2.94 11.69
CA THR A 175 7.14 -2.37 12.05
C THR A 175 7.43 -1.14 11.21
N ARG A 176 7.23 -1.23 9.90
CA ARG A 176 7.36 -0.11 8.97
C ARG A 176 6.48 1.07 9.36
N ASN A 177 5.20 0.84 9.68
CA ASN A 177 4.26 1.88 10.09
C ASN A 177 4.71 2.57 11.40
N ASN A 178 5.25 1.80 12.35
CA ASN A 178 5.82 2.34 13.60
C ASN A 178 7.05 3.21 13.35
N ILE A 179 7.96 2.78 12.46
CA ILE A 179 9.16 3.57 12.12
C ILE A 179 8.76 4.85 11.41
N ILE A 180 7.86 4.78 10.43
CA ILE A 180 7.37 5.98 9.72
C ILE A 180 6.68 6.94 10.69
N PHE A 181 5.91 6.46 11.68
CA PHE A 181 5.33 7.33 12.70
C PHE A 181 6.38 8.12 13.48
N ASN A 182 7.54 7.53 13.78
CA ASN A 182 8.62 8.24 14.47
C ASN A 182 9.29 9.30 13.57
N LEU A 183 9.18 9.18 12.25
CA LEU A 183 9.82 10.05 11.26
C LEU A 183 8.88 11.15 10.71
N GLN A 184 7.63 10.82 10.42
CA GLN A 184 6.62 11.70 9.81
C GLN A 184 5.45 12.05 10.73
N HIS A 185 5.38 11.44 11.92
CA HIS A 185 4.32 11.66 12.92
C HIS A 185 2.90 11.35 12.44
N ASN A 186 2.76 10.53 11.39
CA ASN A 186 1.50 9.99 10.94
C ASN A 186 1.58 8.49 10.67
N ARG A 187 0.42 7.83 10.69
CA ARG A 187 0.28 6.37 10.51
C ARG A 187 -0.58 6.09 9.29
N ASN A 188 -0.33 4.96 8.64
CA ASN A 188 -1.27 4.39 7.69
C ASN A 188 -2.41 3.70 8.47
N PRO A 189 -3.64 4.25 8.45
CA PRO A 189 -4.73 3.72 9.24
C PRO A 189 -5.19 2.34 8.77
N PHE A 190 -4.90 1.94 7.52
CA PHE A 190 -5.27 0.64 6.99
C PHE A 190 -4.30 -0.48 7.39
N ILE A 191 -3.14 -0.12 7.95
CA ILE A 191 -2.23 -1.07 8.60
C ILE A 191 -2.68 -1.29 10.06
N ASP A 192 -3.01 -0.22 10.79
CA ASP A 192 -3.45 -0.33 12.19
C ASP A 192 -4.89 -0.87 12.31
N HIS A 193 -5.75 -0.52 11.36
CA HIS A 193 -7.18 -0.86 11.32
C HIS A 193 -7.60 -1.31 9.90
N PRO A 194 -7.23 -2.55 9.48
CA PRO A 194 -7.62 -3.11 8.18
C PRO A 194 -9.13 -3.05 7.90
N GLU A 195 -9.95 -3.15 8.94
CA GLU A 195 -11.41 -3.06 8.87
C GLU A 195 -11.94 -1.75 8.27
N PHE A 196 -11.14 -0.68 8.27
CA PHE A 196 -11.55 0.60 7.70
C PHE A 196 -11.68 0.56 6.19
N VAL A 197 -11.02 -0.37 5.50
CA VAL A 197 -11.16 -0.53 4.05
C VAL A 197 -12.62 -0.80 3.67
N GLU A 198 -13.27 -1.77 4.32
CA GLU A 198 -14.68 -2.08 4.06
C GLU A 198 -15.62 -0.96 4.52
N LYS A 199 -15.31 -0.26 5.61
CA LYS A 199 -16.12 0.89 6.02
C LYS A 199 -16.08 2.03 5.01
N LEU A 200 -15.02 2.12 4.21
CA LEU A 200 -14.83 3.18 3.21
C LEU A 200 -15.45 2.82 1.86
N TRP A 201 -15.17 1.62 1.36
CA TRP A 201 -15.55 1.18 0.01
C TRP A 201 -16.70 0.17 -0.01
N GLY A 202 -17.20 -0.23 1.15
CA GLY A 202 -18.24 -1.22 1.27
C GLY A 202 -17.73 -2.65 1.07
N PRO A 203 -18.66 -3.60 0.91
CA PRO A 203 -18.36 -5.03 0.80
C PRO A 203 -17.44 -5.31 -0.39
N ILE A 204 -16.45 -6.17 -0.16
CA ILE A 204 -15.45 -6.49 -1.18
C ILE A 204 -15.98 -7.63 -2.03
N THR A 205 -16.15 -7.41 -3.34
CA THR A 205 -16.57 -8.47 -4.26
C THR A 205 -15.35 -9.07 -4.94
N LEU A 206 -15.15 -10.37 -4.74
CA LEU A 206 -14.10 -11.14 -5.39
C LEU A 206 -14.41 -11.34 -6.88
N SER A 207 -13.37 -11.61 -7.67
CA SER A 207 -13.46 -11.90 -9.12
C SER A 207 -14.41 -13.05 -9.50
N ASN A 208 -14.77 -13.93 -8.57
CA ASN A 208 -15.76 -15.00 -8.74
C ASN A 208 -17.19 -14.58 -8.33
N ASN A 209 -17.46 -13.27 -8.21
CA ASN A 209 -18.71 -12.69 -7.69
C ASN A 209 -19.08 -13.09 -6.25
N THR A 210 -18.13 -13.61 -5.46
CA THR A 210 -18.35 -13.79 -4.02
C THR A 210 -18.17 -12.45 -3.32
N SER A 211 -19.20 -11.96 -2.64
CA SER A 211 -19.06 -10.77 -1.78
C SER A 211 -18.58 -11.19 -0.40
N ILE A 212 -17.59 -10.46 0.11
CA ILE A 212 -17.01 -10.60 1.44
C ILE A 212 -17.41 -9.39 2.28
N PHE A 213 -17.89 -9.66 3.48
CA PHE A 213 -18.27 -8.65 4.46
C PHE A 213 -17.59 -8.93 5.79
N LEU A 214 -17.11 -7.90 6.45
CA LEU A 214 -16.57 -7.93 7.79
C LEU A 214 -17.73 -7.96 8.77
N ASN A 215 -17.84 -9.07 9.49
CA ASN A 215 -18.67 -9.12 10.67
C ASN A 215 -18.04 -8.25 11.76
N VAL A 216 -18.65 -7.08 11.99
CA VAL A 216 -18.18 -6.07 12.94
C VAL A 216 -18.19 -6.52 14.40
N GLU A 217 -18.92 -7.59 14.75
CA GLU A 217 -18.98 -8.11 16.12
C GLU A 217 -17.85 -9.10 16.40
N THR A 218 -17.47 -9.89 15.39
CA THR A 218 -16.47 -10.96 15.52
C THR A 218 -15.11 -10.59 14.95
N ASN A 219 -15.02 -9.46 14.23
CA ASN A 219 -13.87 -9.04 13.44
C ASN A 219 -13.39 -10.13 12.46
N ARG A 220 -14.36 -10.82 11.83
CA ARG A 220 -14.11 -11.89 10.85
C ARG A 220 -14.81 -11.61 9.55
N TYR A 221 -14.15 -11.92 8.45
CA TYR A 221 -14.75 -11.88 7.12
C TYR A 221 -15.72 -13.05 6.91
N LEU A 222 -16.90 -12.74 6.41
CA LEU A 222 -17.95 -13.68 6.03
C LEU A 222 -18.13 -13.65 4.51
N LEU A 223 -18.30 -14.83 3.92
CA LEU A 223 -18.59 -14.98 2.50
C LEU A 223 -20.11 -15.02 2.32
N THR A 224 -20.65 -14.17 1.45
CA THR A 224 -21.98 -14.39 0.89
C THR A 224 -21.83 -14.88 -0.53
N ASN A 225 -21.91 -16.19 -0.69
CA ASN A 225 -22.64 -16.73 -1.82
C ASN A 225 -24.09 -16.91 -1.36
N ASN A 226 -25.06 -17.15 -2.23
CA ASN A 226 -26.43 -17.56 -1.82
C ASN A 226 -26.49 -18.90 -1.03
N ILE A 227 -25.38 -19.30 -0.39
CA ILE A 227 -25.23 -20.43 0.50
C ILE A 227 -24.34 -19.93 1.64
N ILE A 228 -24.91 -19.86 2.85
CA ILE A 228 -24.20 -19.58 4.10
C ILE A 228 -23.17 -20.70 4.27
N ALA A 229 -21.90 -20.43 4.02
CA ALA A 229 -20.83 -21.38 4.30
C ALA A 229 -20.40 -21.25 5.77
N ASP A 230 -20.41 -22.38 6.47
CA ASP A 230 -20.00 -22.53 7.86
C ASP A 230 -18.59 -21.92 8.10
N PRO A 231 -18.43 -21.03 9.11
CA PRO A 231 -17.16 -20.39 9.46
C PRO A 231 -15.98 -21.32 9.76
N GLN A 232 -16.20 -22.62 10.02
CA GLN A 232 -15.13 -23.57 10.36
C GLN A 232 -14.37 -24.13 9.14
N THR A 233 -14.87 -23.94 7.92
CA THR A 233 -14.32 -24.64 6.74
C THR A 233 -13.22 -23.90 5.97
N PHE A 234 -12.90 -22.64 6.28
CA PHE A 234 -11.97 -21.83 5.45
C PHE A 234 -10.50 -21.79 5.88
N LYS A 235 -10.10 -22.48 6.96
CA LYS A 235 -8.68 -22.56 7.35
C LYS A 235 -7.81 -23.48 6.48
N LYS A 236 -8.37 -24.13 5.44
CA LYS A 236 -7.68 -25.21 4.70
C LYS A 236 -7.51 -25.01 3.19
N SER A 237 -8.01 -23.93 2.58
CA SER A 237 -8.05 -23.82 1.11
C SER A 237 -7.03 -22.90 0.46
N TYR A 238 -6.10 -22.27 1.20
CA TYR A 238 -5.06 -21.40 0.62
C TYR A 238 -3.63 -21.68 1.11
N ILE A 239 -3.38 -22.91 1.59
CA ILE A 239 -2.02 -23.45 1.72
C ILE A 239 -1.98 -24.77 0.96
N MET A 240 -1.75 -24.68 -0.34
CA MET A 240 -1.09 -25.69 -1.15
C MET A 240 -0.23 -24.98 -2.19
#